data_AF-A0A381YR13-F1
#
_entry.id   AF-A0A381YR13-F1
#
_cell.length_a   1.000
_cell.length_b   1.000
_cell.length_c   1.000
_cell.angle_alpha   90.00
_cell.angle_beta   90.00
_cell.angle_gamma   90.00
#
_symmetry.space_group_name_H-M   'P 1'
#
loop_
_entity.id
_entity.type
_entity.pdbx_description
1 polymer ?
#
loop_
_entity_poly.entity_id
_entity_poly.type
_entity_poly.pdbx_seq_one_letter_code
_entity_poly.pdbx_strand_id
1 'polypeptide(L)'
;MNLSEMAKPMEIAVDDLIEEIKVNYSKWQNIINKKTGDSSDKYDYAKEACTRFNEGIRVEVGSKYTKIFTGSSIWGFIVNENDSVKCIKSGCYFSRGDLLKPASYKAPTRNFARGNIRLGKNYSRYNDLAEIVEKDNAVRAYPNYQASWTSAS
;
A
#
# COMPACT_ATOMS: atom_id res chain seq x y z
N MET A 1 -21.01 12.26 1.88
CA MET A 1 -20.84 11.70 0.50
C MET A 1 -20.63 10.19 0.63
N ASN A 2 -21.24 9.32 -0.19
CA ASN A 2 -21.18 7.87 0.08
C ASN A 2 -19.80 7.30 -0.29
N LEU A 3 -19.27 6.40 0.55
CA LEU A 3 -18.01 5.66 0.39
C LEU A 3 -17.85 5.00 -0.99
N SER A 4 -18.95 4.59 -1.61
CA SER A 4 -18.96 3.99 -2.95
C SER A 4 -18.59 4.98 -4.06
N GLU A 5 -18.92 6.26 -3.89
CA GLU A 5 -18.73 7.31 -4.91
C GLU A 5 -17.30 7.85 -4.91
N MET A 6 -16.58 7.74 -3.78
CA MET A 6 -15.19 8.17 -3.65
C MET A 6 -14.16 7.08 -4.03
N ALA A 7 -14.60 5.84 -4.16
CA ALA A 7 -13.70 4.70 -4.31
C ALA A 7 -13.17 4.57 -5.74
N LYS A 8 -11.86 4.77 -5.91
CA LYS A 8 -11.18 4.63 -7.20
C LYS A 8 -11.34 3.22 -7.81
N PRO A 9 -11.38 3.09 -9.15
CA PRO A 9 -11.18 1.82 -9.83
C PRO A 9 -9.87 1.15 -9.38
N MET A 10 -9.85 -0.19 -9.34
CA MET A 10 -8.71 -0.95 -8.82
C MET A 10 -7.41 -0.65 -9.58
N GLU A 11 -7.48 -0.56 -10.91
CA GLU A 11 -6.33 -0.27 -11.77
C GLU A 11 -5.70 1.09 -11.43
N ILE A 12 -6.50 2.16 -11.42
CA ILE A 12 -6.05 3.51 -11.05
C ILE A 12 -5.48 3.53 -9.63
N ALA A 13 -6.12 2.84 -8.68
CA ALA A 13 -5.66 2.79 -7.30
C ALA A 13 -4.31 2.06 -7.15
N VAL A 14 -4.05 1.05 -7.99
CA VAL A 14 -2.76 0.33 -8.03
C VAL A 14 -1.68 1.22 -8.64
N ASP A 15 -1.97 1.94 -9.71
CA ASP A 15 -1.02 2.86 -10.34
C ASP A 15 -0.62 3.99 -9.39
N ASP A 16 -1.60 4.59 -8.71
CA ASP A 16 -1.34 5.59 -7.67
C ASP A 16 -0.44 5.04 -6.55
N LEU A 17 -0.72 3.82 -6.09
CA LEU A 17 0.10 3.17 -5.07
C LEU A 17 1.53 2.95 -5.56
N ILE A 18 1.72 2.54 -6.83
CA ILE A 18 3.06 2.35 -7.41
C ILE A 18 3.82 3.68 -7.45
N GLU A 19 3.20 4.76 -7.88
CA GLU A 19 3.83 6.08 -7.87
C GLU A 19 4.19 6.53 -6.44
N GLU A 20 3.31 6.26 -5.47
CA GLU A 20 3.62 6.52 -4.06
C GLU A 20 4.83 5.72 -3.55
N ILE A 21 4.96 4.45 -3.96
CA ILE A 21 6.10 3.60 -3.62
C ILE A 21 7.39 4.18 -4.19
N LYS A 22 7.38 4.60 -5.47
CA LYS A 22 8.54 5.24 -6.14
C LYS A 22 8.94 6.53 -5.44
N VAL A 23 7.97 7.40 -5.15
CA VAL A 23 8.20 8.67 -4.45
C VAL A 23 8.78 8.42 -3.05
N ASN A 24 8.28 7.42 -2.33
CA ASN A 24 8.79 7.09 -1.00
C ASN A 24 10.24 6.58 -1.04
N TYR A 25 10.56 5.69 -1.99
CA TYR A 25 11.92 5.18 -2.16
C TYR A 25 12.91 6.29 -2.51
N SER A 26 12.55 7.16 -3.47
CA SER A 26 13.39 8.31 -3.84
C SER A 26 13.63 9.26 -2.67
N LYS A 27 12.61 9.53 -1.85
CA LYS A 27 12.76 10.32 -0.62
C LYS A 27 13.71 9.67 0.39
N TRP A 28 13.57 8.36 0.63
CA TRP A 28 14.46 7.62 1.51
C TRP A 28 15.91 7.67 1.01
N GLN A 29 16.13 7.44 -0.29
CA GLN A 29 17.46 7.49 -0.90
C GLN A 29 18.11 8.88 -0.75
N ASN A 30 17.34 9.95 -0.99
CA ASN A 30 17.81 11.33 -0.80
C ASN A 30 18.20 11.63 0.66
N ILE A 31 17.48 11.06 1.64
CA ILE A 31 17.83 11.21 3.06
C ILE A 31 19.16 10.50 3.36
N ILE A 32 19.38 9.30 2.81
CA ILE A 32 20.63 8.55 2.99
C ILE A 32 21.83 9.30 2.37
N ASN A 33 21.66 9.86 1.17
CA ASN A 33 22.71 10.68 0.53
C ASN A 33 23.10 11.88 1.40
N LYS A 34 22.12 12.65 1.88
CA LYS A 34 22.38 13.81 2.75
C LYS A 34 23.14 13.45 4.03
N LYS A 35 22.88 12.29 4.61
CA LYS A 35 23.58 11.81 5.83
C LYS A 35 25.03 11.42 5.59
N THR A 36 25.39 11.03 4.37
CA THR A 36 26.74 10.51 4.06
C THR A 36 27.65 11.56 3.42
N GLY A 37 27.17 12.78 3.16
CA GLY A 37 27.91 13.91 2.56
C GLY A 37 27.78 13.95 1.03
N ASP A 38 27.70 15.16 0.45
CA ASP A 38 27.47 15.40 -0.98
C ASP A 38 28.75 15.23 -1.81
N SER A 39 28.72 14.31 -2.79
CA SER A 39 29.68 14.23 -3.89
C SER A 39 28.94 13.90 -5.19
N SER A 40 29.51 14.28 -6.35
CA SER A 40 28.92 14.01 -7.67
C SER A 40 28.65 12.51 -7.88
N ASP A 41 29.60 11.66 -7.50
CA ASP A 41 29.52 10.21 -7.70
C ASP A 41 28.35 9.58 -6.91
N LYS A 42 28.00 10.16 -5.76
CA LYS A 42 26.85 9.70 -4.96
C LYS A 42 25.51 10.11 -5.55
N TYR A 43 25.47 11.25 -6.23
CA TYR A 43 24.27 11.69 -6.92
C TYR A 43 23.92 10.73 -8.07
N ASP A 44 24.92 10.38 -8.89
CA ASP A 44 24.74 9.44 -9.99
C ASP A 44 24.36 8.04 -9.49
N TYR A 45 25.05 7.54 -8.45
CA TYR A 45 24.69 6.26 -7.82
C TYR A 45 23.25 6.23 -7.31
N ALA A 46 22.78 7.31 -6.67
CA ALA A 46 21.42 7.35 -6.16
C ALA A 46 20.37 7.45 -7.25
N LYS A 47 20.68 8.14 -8.36
CA LYS A 47 19.83 8.16 -9.55
C LYS A 47 19.72 6.76 -10.15
N GLU A 48 20.84 6.06 -10.32
CA GLU A 48 20.85 4.67 -10.79
C GLU A 48 20.10 3.72 -9.86
N ALA A 49 20.25 3.88 -8.54
CA ALA A 49 19.51 3.10 -7.55
C ALA A 49 17.99 3.33 -7.67
N CYS A 50 17.54 4.57 -7.85
CA CYS A 50 16.13 4.88 -8.09
C CYS A 50 15.63 4.29 -9.41
N THR A 51 16.42 4.40 -10.49
CA THR A 51 16.07 3.79 -11.79
C THR A 51 15.90 2.28 -11.66
N ARG A 52 16.89 1.58 -11.08
CA ARG A 52 16.83 0.14 -10.86
C ARG A 52 15.65 -0.27 -9.97
N PHE A 53 15.36 0.52 -8.93
CA PHE A 53 14.22 0.26 -8.08
C PHE A 53 12.91 0.37 -8.87
N ASN A 54 12.74 1.43 -9.64
CA ASN A 54 11.54 1.66 -10.45
C ASN A 54 11.35 0.56 -11.50
N GLU A 55 12.41 0.17 -12.20
CA GLU A 55 12.42 -0.94 -13.18
C GLU A 55 12.14 -2.29 -12.52
N GLY A 56 12.53 -2.45 -11.25
CA GLY A 56 12.27 -3.64 -10.47
C GLY A 56 10.85 -3.75 -9.92
N ILE A 57 9.99 -2.74 -10.11
CA ILE A 57 8.58 -2.81 -9.70
C ILE A 57 7.81 -3.65 -10.71
N ARG A 58 7.12 -4.68 -10.22
CA ARG A 58 6.24 -5.51 -11.04
C ARG A 58 4.97 -5.85 -10.27
N VAL A 59 3.87 -6.02 -11.02
CA VAL A 59 2.56 -6.37 -10.49
C VAL A 59 2.17 -7.76 -10.99
N GLU A 60 1.71 -8.62 -10.09
CA GLU A 60 1.06 -9.89 -10.46
C GLU A 60 -0.38 -9.89 -9.97
N VAL A 61 -1.34 -10.02 -10.88
CA VAL A 61 -2.75 -10.14 -10.54
C VAL A 61 -3.10 -11.62 -10.36
N GLY A 62 -3.55 -11.99 -9.16
CA GLY A 62 -4.09 -13.31 -8.86
C GLY A 62 -5.58 -13.25 -8.52
N SER A 63 -6.16 -14.40 -8.16
CA SER A 63 -7.59 -14.48 -7.81
C SER A 63 -7.92 -13.72 -6.53
N LYS A 64 -7.19 -13.98 -5.44
CA LYS A 64 -7.44 -13.34 -4.13
C LYS A 64 -6.65 -12.05 -3.94
N TYR A 65 -5.47 -11.97 -4.56
CA TYR A 65 -4.54 -10.87 -4.33
C TYR A 65 -3.93 -10.37 -5.61
N THR A 66 -3.79 -9.05 -5.70
CA THR A 66 -2.79 -8.40 -6.54
C THR A 66 -1.52 -8.20 -5.71
N LYS A 67 -0.38 -8.65 -6.21
CA LYS A 67 0.92 -8.56 -5.53
C LYS A 67 1.75 -7.46 -6.17
N ILE A 68 2.40 -6.66 -5.33
CA ILE A 68 3.42 -5.71 -5.76
C ILE A 68 4.77 -6.26 -5.33
N PHE A 69 5.71 -6.31 -6.26
CA PHE A 69 7.09 -6.69 -6.02
C PHE A 69 8.00 -5.47 -6.21
N THR A 70 9.13 -5.49 -5.50
CA THR A 70 10.26 -4.58 -5.66
C THR A 70 11.52 -5.43 -5.76
N GLY A 71 12.05 -5.61 -6.98
CA GLY A 71 13.13 -6.54 -7.25
C GLY A 71 12.71 -7.99 -6.99
N SER A 72 13.47 -8.71 -6.16
CA SER A 72 13.19 -10.11 -5.78
C SER A 72 12.22 -10.27 -4.60
N SER A 73 11.80 -9.16 -3.98
CA SER A 73 10.99 -9.16 -2.76
C SER A 73 9.54 -8.74 -3.03
N ILE A 74 8.62 -9.24 -2.20
CA ILE A 74 7.24 -8.74 -2.18
C ILE A 74 7.17 -7.49 -1.32
N TRP A 75 6.59 -6.44 -1.89
CA TRP A 75 6.32 -5.19 -1.21
C TRP A 75 4.99 -5.25 -0.43
N GLY A 76 3.93 -5.76 -1.07
CA GLY A 76 2.59 -5.78 -0.50
C GLY A 76 1.60 -6.65 -1.28
N PHE A 77 0.46 -6.90 -0.64
CA PHE A 77 -0.67 -7.63 -1.20
C PHE A 77 -1.93 -6.76 -1.12
N ILE A 78 -2.69 -6.70 -2.21
CA ILE A 78 -3.97 -5.99 -2.28
C ILE A 78 -5.07 -7.02 -2.44
N VAL A 79 -6.11 -6.94 -1.60
CA VAL A 79 -7.25 -7.85 -1.67
C VAL A 79 -8.10 -7.52 -2.90
N ASN A 80 -8.32 -8.50 -3.77
CA ASN A 80 -9.05 -8.29 -5.02
C ASN A 80 -10.57 -8.37 -4.86
N GLU A 81 -11.05 -9.17 -3.91
CA GLU A 81 -12.49 -9.44 -3.74
C GLU A 81 -12.92 -9.41 -2.27
N ASN A 82 -14.13 -8.91 -2.02
CA ASN A 82 -14.76 -9.02 -0.71
C ASN A 82 -14.97 -10.49 -0.34
N ASP A 83 -15.08 -10.79 0.95
CA ASP A 83 -15.38 -12.13 1.48
C ASP A 83 -14.38 -13.24 1.09
N SER A 84 -13.25 -12.88 0.48
CA SER A 84 -12.25 -13.82 -0.03
C SER A 84 -11.14 -14.12 0.99
N VAL A 85 -10.87 -13.18 1.90
CA VAL A 85 -9.78 -13.26 2.87
C VAL A 85 -10.26 -12.83 4.26
N LYS A 86 -10.19 -13.74 5.22
CA LYS A 86 -10.57 -13.48 6.62
C LYS A 86 -9.40 -12.91 7.41
N CYS A 87 -9.64 -11.83 8.16
CA CYS A 87 -8.74 -11.31 9.18
C CYS A 87 -8.73 -12.27 10.37
N ILE A 88 -7.53 -12.65 10.80
CA ILE A 88 -7.33 -13.61 11.90
C ILE A 88 -7.65 -12.97 13.24
N LYS A 89 -7.40 -11.66 13.42
CA LYS A 89 -7.63 -10.98 14.70
C LYS A 89 -9.11 -10.63 14.92
N SER A 90 -9.77 -10.05 13.92
CA SER A 90 -11.16 -9.60 14.05
C SER A 90 -12.19 -10.63 13.60
N GLY A 91 -11.79 -11.74 12.97
CA GLY A 91 -12.72 -12.71 12.38
C GLY A 91 -13.51 -12.18 11.18
N CYS A 92 -13.18 -10.99 10.70
CA CYS A 92 -13.92 -10.23 9.70
C CYS A 92 -13.22 -10.33 8.32
N TYR A 93 -13.95 -10.38 7.21
CA TYR A 93 -13.36 -10.46 5.85
C TYR A 93 -12.80 -9.16 5.32
N PHE A 94 -11.51 -9.07 4.98
CA PHE A 94 -10.93 -7.89 4.32
C PHE A 94 -11.75 -7.44 3.11
N SER A 95 -11.78 -6.13 2.91
CA SER A 95 -12.50 -5.51 1.81
C SER A 95 -11.62 -5.42 0.57
N ARG A 96 -12.25 -5.38 -0.61
CA ARG A 96 -11.58 -5.11 -1.87
C ARG A 96 -10.77 -3.81 -1.79
N GLY A 97 -9.50 -3.87 -2.17
CA GLY A 97 -8.53 -2.77 -2.07
C GLY A 97 -7.77 -2.71 -0.74
N ASP A 98 -8.07 -3.58 0.23
CA ASP A 98 -7.32 -3.61 1.48
C ASP A 98 -5.87 -4.02 1.22
N LEU A 99 -4.94 -3.20 1.70
CA LEU A 99 -3.51 -3.41 1.58
C LEU A 99 -2.99 -4.19 2.77
N LEU A 100 -2.25 -5.26 2.53
CA LEU A 100 -1.73 -6.17 3.55
C LEU A 100 -0.21 -6.29 3.44
N LYS A 101 0.44 -6.39 4.62
CA LYS A 101 1.89 -6.58 4.73
C LYS A 101 2.27 -8.02 4.33
N PRO A 102 3.37 -8.25 3.59
CA PRO A 102 3.86 -9.60 3.34
C PRO A 102 4.19 -10.36 4.63
N ALA A 103 3.84 -11.64 4.69
CA ALA A 103 4.36 -12.61 5.68
C ALA A 103 5.35 -13.58 5.02
N SER A 104 5.11 -13.90 3.76
CA SER A 104 5.97 -14.73 2.91
C SER A 104 5.82 -14.32 1.45
N TYR A 105 6.59 -14.96 0.56
CA TYR A 105 6.44 -14.80 -0.88
C TYR A 105 5.05 -15.22 -1.40
N LYS A 106 4.33 -16.08 -0.68
CA LYS A 106 3.04 -16.61 -1.14
C LYS A 106 1.84 -15.94 -0.49
N ALA A 107 2.00 -15.33 0.69
CA ALA A 107 0.88 -14.85 1.47
C ALA A 107 1.18 -13.61 2.33
N PRO A 108 0.17 -12.75 2.54
CA PRO A 108 0.27 -11.65 3.49
C PRO A 108 0.07 -12.09 4.94
N THR A 109 0.48 -11.21 5.85
CA THR A 109 0.02 -11.23 7.23
C THR A 109 -1.45 -10.81 7.28
N ARG A 110 -2.33 -11.67 7.81
CA ARG A 110 -3.78 -11.43 7.87
C ARG A 110 -4.24 -10.91 9.23
N ASN A 111 -3.49 -9.98 9.82
CA ASN A 111 -3.76 -9.48 11.17
C ASN A 111 -4.62 -8.20 11.21
N PHE A 112 -4.41 -7.30 10.26
CA PHE A 112 -5.20 -6.07 10.05
C PHE A 112 -4.87 -5.51 8.67
N ALA A 113 -5.72 -4.65 8.12
CA ALA A 113 -5.41 -3.92 6.89
C ALA A 113 -4.46 -2.76 7.21
N ARG A 114 -3.51 -2.50 6.32
CA ARG A 114 -2.66 -1.31 6.41
C ARG A 114 -3.33 -0.06 5.87
N GLY A 115 -4.46 -0.22 5.19
CA GLY A 115 -5.37 0.80 4.69
C GLY A 115 -6.05 0.27 3.43
N ASN A 116 -6.78 1.12 2.71
CA ASN A 116 -7.46 0.72 1.48
C ASN A 116 -7.07 1.67 0.33
N ILE A 117 -6.49 1.11 -0.72
CA ILE A 117 -5.89 1.90 -1.82
C ILE A 117 -6.95 2.65 -2.63
N ARG A 118 -8.19 2.17 -2.62
CA ARG A 118 -9.29 2.78 -3.39
C ARG A 118 -9.81 4.05 -2.74
N LEU A 119 -9.54 4.25 -1.45
CA LEU A 119 -10.03 5.39 -0.68
C LEU A 119 -9.00 6.54 -0.61
N GLY A 120 -7.76 6.30 -1.01
CA GLY A 120 -6.69 7.30 -1.03
C GLY A 120 -5.95 7.48 0.31
N LYS A 121 -4.84 8.23 0.25
CA LYS A 121 -3.80 8.32 1.30
C LYS A 121 -4.23 8.99 2.62
N ASN A 122 -5.17 9.93 2.55
CA ASN A 122 -5.62 10.74 3.70
C ASN A 122 -7.04 10.38 4.16
N TYR A 123 -7.56 9.24 3.71
CA TYR A 123 -8.89 8.79 4.10
C TYR A 123 -8.89 8.30 5.55
N SER A 124 -9.20 9.24 6.46
CA SER A 124 -9.58 8.90 7.83
C SER A 124 -11.08 8.69 7.87
N ARG A 125 -11.53 7.44 8.01
CA ARG A 125 -12.96 7.13 8.18
C ARG A 125 -13.59 7.88 9.37
N TYR A 126 -12.79 8.36 10.34
CA TYR A 126 -13.27 9.22 11.43
C TYR A 126 -13.90 10.54 10.96
N ASN A 127 -13.50 11.06 9.80
CA ASN A 127 -14.08 12.30 9.27
C ASN A 127 -15.48 12.05 8.66
N ASP A 128 -15.77 10.85 8.17
CA ASP A 128 -17.09 10.49 7.59
C ASP A 128 -18.03 9.82 8.61
N LEU A 129 -17.50 9.38 9.76
CA LEU A 129 -18.27 8.84 10.89
C LEU A 129 -19.23 9.86 11.52
N ALA A 130 -19.07 11.15 11.24
CA ALA A 130 -20.04 12.16 11.64
C ALA A 130 -21.37 12.07 10.84
N GLU A 131 -21.41 11.42 9.67
CA GLU A 131 -22.60 11.33 8.81
C GLU A 131 -23.26 9.92 8.77
N ILE A 132 -22.55 8.84 9.12
CA ILE A 132 -22.99 7.46 8.81
C ILE A 132 -23.23 6.65 10.11
N VAL A 133 -24.22 7.07 10.91
CA VAL A 133 -24.57 6.38 12.17
C VAL A 133 -25.60 5.25 12.00
N GLU A 134 -26.24 5.09 10.83
CA GLU A 134 -27.28 4.06 10.70
C GLU A 134 -27.04 3.06 9.57
N LYS A 135 -27.02 1.79 10.00
CA LYS A 135 -27.30 0.53 9.27
C LYS A 135 -26.09 -0.26 8.77
N ASP A 136 -25.81 -1.28 9.59
CA ASP A 136 -25.29 -2.61 9.27
C ASP A 136 -23.85 -2.79 8.78
N ASN A 137 -23.21 -3.75 9.45
CA ASN A 137 -21.87 -4.31 9.29
C ASN A 137 -20.69 -3.45 9.76
N ALA A 138 -20.38 -3.62 11.06
CA ALA A 138 -19.09 -3.41 11.72
C ALA A 138 -18.13 -2.47 10.98
N VAL A 139 -18.31 -1.17 11.22
CA VAL A 139 -17.48 -0.09 10.68
C VAL A 139 -15.99 -0.36 10.98
N ARG A 140 -15.25 -0.84 9.98
CA ARG A 140 -13.80 -0.96 10.09
C ARG A 140 -13.16 0.40 9.90
N ALA A 141 -12.57 0.91 10.97
CA ALA A 141 -11.63 2.01 10.91
C ALA A 141 -10.35 1.52 10.20
N TYR A 142 -10.09 2.06 9.02
CA TYR A 142 -8.83 1.82 8.32
C TYR A 142 -7.83 2.88 8.78
N PRO A 143 -6.65 2.49 9.30
CA PRO A 143 -5.53 3.43 9.34
C PRO A 143 -5.20 3.85 7.89
N ASN A 144 -4.86 5.12 7.69
CA ASN A 144 -4.32 5.60 6.41
C ASN A 144 -3.23 4.62 5.93
N TYR A 145 -3.29 4.15 4.67
CA TYR A 145 -2.20 3.34 4.17
C TYR A 145 -0.94 4.20 4.08
N GLN A 146 0.06 3.83 4.88
CA GLN A 146 1.35 4.46 4.81
C GLN A 146 2.24 3.62 3.89
N ALA A 147 2.70 4.20 2.79
CA ALA A 147 3.77 3.62 1.97
C ALA A 147 5.13 3.52 2.71
N SER A 148 5.16 3.88 4.00
CA SER A 148 6.36 4.14 4.80
C SER A 148 7.04 2.90 5.40
N TRP A 149 6.51 1.67 5.27
CA TRP A 149 7.20 0.50 5.84
C TRP A 149 8.39 0.01 5.00
N THR A 150 8.75 0.70 3.93
CA THR A 150 9.99 0.48 3.18
C THR A 150 11.19 1.22 3.76
N SER A 151 11.16 1.67 5.02
CA SER A 151 12.41 1.98 5.71
C SER A 151 13.25 0.71 5.65
N ALA A 152 14.27 0.71 4.78
CA ALA A 152 15.08 -0.46 4.47
C ALA A 152 15.50 -1.14 5.77
N SER A 153 15.07 -2.39 5.92
CA SER A 153 15.57 -3.31 6.95
C SER A 153 17.00 -3.70 6.65
#